data_AF-A0A6G9AQA2-F1
#
_entry.id   AF-A0A6G9AQA2-F1
#
_cell.length_a   1.000
_cell.length_b   1.000
_cell.length_c   1.000
_cell.angle_alpha   90.00
_cell.angle_beta   90.00
_cell.angle_gamma   90.00
#
_symmetry.space_group_name_H-M   'P 1'
#
loop_
_entity.id
_entity.type
_entity.pdbx_description
1 polymer ?
#
loop_
_entity_poly.entity_id
_entity_poly.type
_entity_poly.pdbx_seq_one_letter_code
_entity_poly.pdbx_strand_id
1 'polypeptide(L)'
;MRKLVPIVCLVLIGLPLVSFRQTDSWLGTWTGEHPDGVTYSLQVADQYRGMNLCELRAEGIQTFYRLECWATGTSGLLKVYYRSTKEGAFYAKDRVKINDPLLILKREKGKVIWQWQQVFDGKLVMRKK
;
A
#
# COMPACT_ATOMS: atom_id res chain seq x y z
N MET A 1 37.51 57.70 5.10
CA MET A 1 37.33 56.28 5.52
C MET A 1 35.92 56.11 6.10
N ARG A 2 34.96 55.64 5.32
CA ARG A 2 33.60 55.29 5.79
C ARG A 2 33.36 53.83 5.41
N LYS A 3 33.15 52.98 6.41
CA LYS A 3 32.96 51.53 6.28
C LYS A 3 31.54 51.27 5.76
N LEU A 4 31.42 50.64 4.60
CA LEU A 4 30.15 50.13 4.06
C LEU A 4 29.94 48.73 4.66
N VAL A 5 28.83 48.57 5.38
CA VAL A 5 28.34 47.28 5.88
C VAL A 5 27.45 46.66 4.80
N PRO A 6 27.71 45.43 4.31
CA PRO A 6 26.77 44.78 3.41
C PRO A 6 25.66 44.12 4.24
N ILE A 7 24.43 44.61 4.08
CA ILE A 7 23.21 43.92 4.51
C ILE A 7 23.00 42.77 3.52
N VAL A 8 23.33 41.56 3.94
CA VAL A 8 23.04 40.33 3.20
C VAL A 8 21.53 40.11 3.26
N CYS A 9 20.82 40.52 2.22
CA CYS A 9 19.43 40.15 1.99
C CYS A 9 19.33 38.63 1.83
N LEU A 10 18.90 37.96 2.90
CA LEU A 10 18.56 36.55 2.92
C LEU A 10 17.29 36.33 2.09
N VAL A 11 17.46 36.00 0.80
CA VAL A 11 16.35 35.55 -0.05
C VAL A 11 15.98 34.14 0.40
N LEU A 12 15.00 34.06 1.30
CA LEU A 12 14.29 32.82 1.65
C LEU A 12 13.53 32.35 0.40
N ILE A 13 14.16 31.49 -0.38
CA ILE A 13 13.51 30.73 -1.45
C ILE A 13 12.54 29.77 -0.76
N GLY A 14 11.27 30.17 -0.71
CA GLY A 14 10.16 29.30 -0.38
C GLY A 14 10.02 28.23 -1.45
N LEU A 15 10.72 27.11 -1.28
CA LEU A 15 10.38 25.89 -1.98
C LEU A 15 8.99 25.46 -1.48
N PRO A 16 7.97 25.35 -2.35
CA PRO A 16 6.73 24.72 -1.95
C PRO A 16 7.09 23.29 -1.55
N LEU A 17 6.87 22.96 -0.28
CA LEU A 17 6.86 21.59 0.22
C LEU A 17 5.73 20.88 -0.51
N VAL A 18 6.00 20.40 -1.72
CA VAL A 18 5.17 19.41 -2.38
C VAL A 18 5.38 18.15 -1.57
N SER A 19 4.61 18.02 -0.48
CA SER A 19 4.42 16.77 0.22
C SER A 19 3.71 15.81 -0.73
N PHE A 20 4.46 15.28 -1.70
CA PHE A 20 4.08 14.07 -2.41
C PHE A 20 3.77 13.04 -1.32
N ARG A 21 2.49 12.81 -1.06
CA ARG A 21 2.08 11.84 -0.06
C ARG A 21 2.57 10.50 -0.57
N GLN A 22 3.41 9.88 0.25
CA GLN A 22 4.26 8.75 -0.13
C GLN A 22 3.46 7.56 -0.70
N THR A 23 2.16 7.45 -0.39
CA THR A 23 1.29 6.37 -0.86
C THR A 23 0.35 6.73 -2.01
N ASP A 24 0.26 7.99 -2.47
CA ASP A 24 -0.69 8.41 -3.53
C ASP A 24 -0.50 7.61 -4.82
N SER A 25 0.73 7.22 -5.12
CA SER A 25 1.03 6.42 -6.31
C SER A 25 0.41 5.02 -6.28
N TRP A 26 -0.05 4.55 -5.11
CA TRP A 26 -0.68 3.25 -4.91
C TRP A 26 -2.21 3.29 -4.96
N LEU A 27 -2.83 4.47 -5.12
CA LEU A 27 -4.27 4.58 -5.23
C LEU A 27 -4.82 3.81 -6.45
N GLY A 28 -6.01 3.24 -6.27
CA GLY A 28 -6.74 2.48 -7.28
C GLY A 28 -6.77 0.98 -7.01
N THR A 29 -7.13 0.22 -8.05
CA THR A 29 -7.28 -1.23 -7.99
C THR A 29 -6.02 -1.92 -8.51
N TRP A 30 -5.57 -2.92 -7.77
CA TRP A 30 -4.45 -3.76 -8.16
C TRP A 30 -4.92 -5.21 -8.19
N THR A 31 -4.67 -5.91 -9.29
CA THR A 31 -5.19 -7.27 -9.49
C THR A 31 -4.13 -8.23 -9.96
N GLY A 32 -4.35 -9.51 -9.68
CA GLY A 32 -3.62 -10.58 -10.30
C GLY A 32 -3.90 -11.91 -9.64
N GLU A 33 -3.31 -12.93 -10.22
CA GLU A 33 -3.85 -14.27 -10.18
C GLU A 33 -2.82 -15.22 -9.57
N HIS A 34 -3.29 -16.04 -8.65
CA HIS A 34 -2.54 -17.16 -8.12
C HIS A 34 -2.58 -18.32 -9.11
N PRO A 35 -1.50 -19.12 -9.24
CA PRO A 35 -1.50 -20.34 -10.06
C PRO A 35 -2.65 -21.31 -9.75
N ASP A 36 -3.19 -21.26 -8.53
CA ASP A 36 -4.33 -22.09 -8.09
C ASP A 36 -5.70 -21.54 -8.56
N GLY A 37 -5.72 -20.54 -9.45
CA GLY A 37 -6.95 -19.97 -10.01
C GLY A 37 -7.70 -19.02 -9.08
N VAL A 38 -7.01 -18.44 -8.09
CA VAL A 38 -7.58 -17.41 -7.21
C VAL A 38 -7.13 -16.02 -7.68
N THR A 39 -8.09 -15.17 -8.01
CA THR A 39 -7.86 -13.75 -8.30
C THR A 39 -7.87 -12.95 -7.01
N TYR A 40 -6.79 -12.22 -6.77
CA TYR A 40 -6.71 -11.24 -5.69
C TYR A 40 -6.84 -9.82 -6.24
N SER A 41 -7.69 -9.02 -5.59
CA SER A 41 -7.91 -7.62 -5.93
C SER A 41 -7.76 -6.73 -4.69
N LEU A 42 -6.82 -5.79 -4.71
CA LEU A 42 -6.63 -4.80 -3.66
C LEU A 42 -7.10 -3.43 -4.16
N GLN A 43 -8.13 -2.88 -3.53
CA GLN A 43 -8.53 -1.51 -3.71
C GLN A 43 -7.87 -0.64 -2.65
N VAL A 44 -7.04 0.32 -3.06
CA VAL A 44 -6.44 1.32 -2.17
C VAL A 44 -7.19 2.63 -2.37
N ALA A 45 -7.91 3.06 -1.33
CA ALA A 45 -8.64 4.31 -1.29
C ALA A 45 -7.83 5.41 -0.59
N ASP A 46 -8.37 6.62 -0.57
CA ASP A 46 -7.74 7.78 0.05
C ASP A 46 -7.52 7.58 1.57
N GLN A 47 -6.71 8.45 2.16
CA GLN A 47 -6.27 8.34 3.54
C GLN A 47 -7.38 8.69 4.54
N TYR A 48 -7.42 7.90 5.61
CA TYR A 48 -8.10 8.23 6.86
C TYR A 48 -7.07 8.19 7.99
N ARG A 49 -6.87 9.32 8.69
CA ARG A 49 -5.92 9.46 9.80
C ARG A 49 -4.47 9.03 9.47
N GLY A 50 -3.99 9.36 8.28
CA GLY A 50 -2.61 9.09 7.85
C GLY A 50 -2.34 7.67 7.34
N MET A 51 -3.38 6.84 7.20
CA MET A 51 -3.31 5.52 6.56
C MET A 51 -4.33 5.44 5.44
N ASN A 52 -4.01 4.74 4.35
CA ASN A 52 -4.97 4.46 3.29
C ASN A 52 -5.94 3.38 3.76
N LEU A 53 -7.24 3.62 3.59
CA LEU A 53 -8.23 2.56 3.67
C LEU A 53 -8.04 1.63 2.47
N CYS A 54 -8.11 0.32 2.67
CA CYS A 54 -8.10 -0.61 1.56
C CYS A 54 -9.02 -1.81 1.77
N GLU A 55 -9.37 -2.44 0.66
CA GLU A 55 -10.20 -3.63 0.63
C GLU A 55 -9.48 -4.69 -0.20
N LEU A 56 -9.27 -5.88 0.38
CA LEU A 56 -8.69 -7.02 -0.31
C LEU A 56 -9.77 -8.05 -0.59
N ARG A 57 -9.93 -8.41 -1.85
CA ARG A 57 -10.87 -9.44 -2.31
C ARG A 57 -10.09 -10.63 -2.84
N ALA A 58 -10.56 -11.83 -2.51
CA ALA A 58 -10.09 -13.08 -3.09
C ALA A 58 -11.28 -13.78 -3.72
N GLU A 59 -11.17 -14.14 -4.99
CA GLU A 59 -12.22 -14.79 -5.78
C GLU A 59 -11.63 -15.96 -6.56
N GLY A 60 -12.14 -17.16 -6.32
CA GLY A 60 -11.78 -18.41 -6.99
C GLY A 60 -12.84 -19.47 -6.74
N ILE A 61 -12.70 -20.64 -7.37
CA ILE A 61 -13.73 -21.71 -7.33
C ILE A 61 -14.09 -22.13 -5.90
N GLN A 62 -13.10 -22.19 -5.00
CA GLN A 62 -13.27 -22.58 -3.60
C GLN A 62 -12.88 -21.47 -2.61
N THR A 63 -12.60 -20.26 -3.10
CA THR A 63 -12.11 -19.15 -2.26
C THR A 63 -12.91 -17.89 -2.53
N PHE A 64 -13.64 -17.43 -1.52
CA PHE A 64 -14.34 -16.15 -1.56
C PHE A 64 -14.26 -15.45 -0.21
N TYR A 65 -13.58 -14.30 -0.16
CA TYR A 65 -13.60 -13.43 1.00
C TYR A 65 -13.28 -11.97 0.64
N ARG A 66 -13.76 -11.07 1.49
CA ARG A 66 -13.49 -9.63 1.44
C ARG A 66 -12.95 -9.17 2.78
N LEU A 67 -11.73 -8.64 2.78
CA LEU A 67 -11.07 -8.12 3.96
C LEU A 67 -11.07 -6.61 3.92
N GLU A 68 -11.34 -6.00 5.07
CA GLU A 68 -11.01 -4.62 5.32
C GLU A 68 -9.57 -4.53 5.80
N CYS A 69 -8.83 -3.57 5.27
CA CYS A 69 -7.40 -3.44 5.48
C CYS A 69 -6.99 -1.97 5.65
N TRP A 70 -5.80 -1.78 6.21
CA TRP A 70 -5.09 -0.51 6.22
C TRP A 70 -3.83 -0.61 5.37
N ALA A 71 -3.45 0.46 4.70
CA ALA A 71 -2.20 0.50 3.94
C ALA A 71 -1.36 1.73 4.27
N THR A 72 -0.05 1.54 4.33
CA THR A 72 0.94 2.61 4.51
C THR A 72 2.26 2.22 3.84
N GLY A 73 3.06 3.21 3.47
CA GLY A 73 4.37 2.96 2.86
C GLY A 73 4.88 4.12 2.02
N THR A 74 5.76 3.78 1.09
CA THR A 74 6.42 4.70 0.16
C THR A 74 5.98 4.46 -1.27
N SER A 75 6.43 5.30 -2.21
CA SER A 75 6.10 5.15 -3.62
C SER A 75 6.59 3.82 -4.22
N GLY A 76 7.59 3.20 -3.61
CA GLY A 76 8.15 1.91 -4.04
C GLY A 76 7.67 0.70 -3.24
N LEU A 77 7.03 0.90 -2.08
CA LEU A 77 6.65 -0.17 -1.17
C LEU A 77 5.36 0.16 -0.44
N LEU A 78 4.35 -0.71 -0.54
CA LEU A 78 3.09 -0.61 0.20
C LEU A 78 2.98 -1.79 1.16
N LYS A 79 2.80 -1.51 2.45
CA LYS A 79 2.46 -2.51 3.47
C LYS A 79 0.97 -2.48 3.70
N VAL A 80 0.32 -3.64 3.62
CA VAL A 80 -1.12 -3.82 3.82
C VAL A 80 -1.32 -4.64 5.08
N TYR A 81 -2.14 -4.14 6.00
CA TYR A 81 -2.42 -4.72 7.30
C TYR A 81 -3.88 -5.17 7.35
N TYR A 82 -4.11 -6.31 7.98
CA TYR A 82 -5.45 -6.82 8.21
C TYR A 82 -6.18 -5.97 9.26
N ARG A 83 -7.46 -5.66 9.03
CA ARG A 83 -8.34 -5.01 10.02
C ARG A 83 -9.50 -5.92 10.39
N SER A 84 -10.28 -6.36 9.40
CA SER A 84 -11.47 -7.17 9.64
C SER A 84 -11.83 -8.00 8.41
N THR A 85 -12.68 -9.01 8.59
CA THR A 85 -13.30 -9.76 7.48
C THR A 85 -14.70 -9.22 7.31
N LYS A 86 -14.97 -8.63 6.15
CA LYS A 86 -16.26 -8.02 5.81
C LYS A 86 -17.25 -9.04 5.28
N GLU A 87 -16.77 -9.93 4.40
CA GLU A 87 -17.58 -10.98 3.78
C GLU A 87 -16.75 -12.25 3.58
N GLY A 88 -17.43 -13.40 3.54
CA GLY A 88 -16.84 -14.71 3.26
C GLY A 88 -16.06 -15.32 4.42
N ALA A 89 -15.38 -16.44 4.13
CA ALA A 89 -14.68 -17.25 5.14
C ALA A 89 -13.16 -17.11 4.98
N PHE A 90 -12.58 -16.17 5.71
CA PHE A 90 -11.14 -16.03 5.79
C PHE A 90 -10.58 -16.92 6.92
N TYR A 91 -10.21 -18.16 6.57
CA TYR A 91 -9.80 -19.20 7.52
C TYR A 91 -8.57 -18.85 8.37
N ALA A 92 -7.74 -17.88 7.93
CA ALA A 92 -6.55 -17.47 8.64
C ALA A 92 -6.79 -16.34 9.65
N LYS A 93 -8.02 -15.81 9.75
CA LYS A 93 -8.37 -14.66 10.59
C LYS A 93 -7.76 -14.72 11.99
N ASP A 94 -7.93 -15.84 12.69
CA ASP A 94 -7.50 -15.98 14.08
C ASP A 94 -5.98 -16.14 14.24
N ARG A 95 -5.26 -16.34 13.13
CA ARG A 95 -3.80 -16.48 13.08
C ARG A 95 -3.09 -15.21 12.58
N VAL A 96 -3.83 -14.24 12.07
CA VAL A 96 -3.25 -12.98 11.58
C VAL A 96 -2.90 -12.07 12.75
N LYS A 97 -1.65 -11.64 12.80
CA LYS A 97 -1.17 -10.60 13.69
C LYS A 97 -1.52 -9.25 13.07
N ILE A 98 -2.44 -8.53 13.70
CA ILE A 98 -2.95 -7.24 13.21
C ILE A 98 -1.88 -6.15 13.06
N ASN A 99 -0.78 -6.26 13.83
CA ASN A 99 0.32 -5.28 13.82
C ASN A 99 1.39 -5.59 12.78
N ASP A 100 1.33 -6.77 12.15
CA ASP A 100 2.26 -7.17 11.10
C ASP A 100 1.58 -7.02 9.74
N PRO A 101 2.33 -6.69 8.66
CA PRO A 101 1.76 -6.65 7.33
C PRO A 101 1.19 -8.01 6.95
N LEU A 102 -0.04 -8.04 6.44
CA LEU A 102 -0.64 -9.21 5.80
C LEU A 102 0.03 -9.47 4.44
N LEU A 103 0.30 -8.38 3.73
CA LEU A 103 0.74 -8.34 2.34
C LEU A 103 1.68 -7.14 2.15
N ILE A 104 2.72 -7.32 1.36
CA ILE A 104 3.62 -6.24 0.91
C ILE A 104 3.59 -6.17 -0.61
N LEU A 105 3.32 -4.99 -1.16
CA LEU A 105 3.51 -4.71 -2.58
C LEU A 105 4.83 -3.97 -2.74
N LYS A 106 5.63 -4.38 -3.71
CA LYS A 106 6.90 -3.73 -4.03
C LYS A 106 7.01 -3.49 -5.52
N ARG A 107 7.47 -2.30 -5.91
CA ARG A 107 7.84 -2.00 -7.30
C ARG A 107 9.25 -2.49 -7.56
N GLU A 108 9.40 -3.42 -8.48
CA GLU A 108 10.69 -3.92 -8.93
C GLU A 108 10.72 -3.97 -10.46
N LYS A 109 11.69 -3.29 -11.08
CA LYS A 109 11.91 -3.29 -12.54
C LYS A 109 10.62 -3.04 -13.37
N GLY A 110 9.81 -2.07 -12.94
CA GLY A 110 8.56 -1.71 -13.61
C GLY A 110 7.38 -2.66 -13.35
N LYS A 111 7.54 -3.68 -12.52
CA LYS A 111 6.47 -4.62 -12.12
C LYS A 111 6.10 -4.40 -10.65
N VAL A 112 4.88 -4.79 -10.29
CA VAL A 112 4.43 -4.81 -8.89
C VAL A 112 4.41 -6.26 -8.41
N ILE A 113 5.26 -6.55 -7.43
CA ILE A 113 5.36 -7.85 -6.79
C ILE A 113 4.58 -7.78 -5.49
N TRP A 114 3.71 -8.75 -5.28
CA TRP A 114 2.96 -8.94 -4.05
C TRP A 114 3.56 -10.09 -3.26
N GLN A 115 3.72 -9.88 -1.97
CA GLN A 115 4.33 -10.85 -1.07
C GLN A 115 3.43 -11.02 0.14
N TRP A 116 2.80 -12.18 0.23
CA TRP A 116 2.07 -12.57 1.43
C TRP A 116 3.06 -12.85 2.53
N GLN A 117 2.79 -12.34 3.74
CA GLN A 117 3.72 -12.47 4.87
C GLN A 117 3.26 -13.47 5.92
N GLN A 118 1.94 -13.64 6.08
CA GLN A 118 1.37 -14.37 7.22
C GLN A 118 0.46 -15.54 6.85
N VAL A 119 -0.15 -15.52 5.66
CA VAL A 119 -1.21 -16.47 5.28
C VAL A 119 -0.72 -17.51 4.27
N PHE A 120 0.30 -17.15 3.48
CA PHE A 120 0.85 -17.99 2.43
C PHE A 120 2.36 -17.77 2.33
N ASP A 121 3.13 -18.84 2.15
CA ASP A 121 4.57 -18.79 1.82
C ASP A 121 4.77 -18.50 0.32
N GLY A 122 4.27 -17.36 -0.16
CA GLY A 122 4.12 -17.13 -1.60
C GLY A 122 4.37 -15.70 -2.08
N LYS A 123 5.00 -15.59 -3.27
CA LYS A 123 5.15 -14.34 -4.04
C LYS A 123 4.23 -14.39 -5.26
N LEU A 124 3.44 -13.34 -5.46
CA LEU A 124 2.57 -13.15 -6.62
C LEU A 124 3.07 -11.96 -7.45
N VAL A 125 2.90 -12.00 -8.78
CA VAL A 125 3.21 -10.86 -9.65
C VAL A 125 1.89 -10.30 -10.18
N MET A 126 1.67 -9.00 -10.00
CA MET A 126 0.36 -8.37 -10.26
C MET A 126 0.49 -7.26 -11.30
N ARG A 127 -0.63 -6.93 -11.95
CA ARG A 127 -0.73 -5.83 -12.92
C ARG A 127 -1.80 -4.84 -12.47
N LYS A 128 -1.54 -3.54 -12.66
CA LYS A 128 -2.55 -2.50 -12.46
C LYS A 128 -3.57 -2.60 -13.60
N LYS A 129 -4.86 -2.62 -13.29
CA LYS A 129 -5.94 -2.41 -14.26
C LYS A 129 -6.29 -0.93 -14.30
#